data_AF-E2B5I3-F1
#
_entry.id   AF-E2B5I3-F1
#
_cell.length_a   1.000
_cell.length_b   1.000
_cell.length_c   1.000
_cell.angle_alpha   90.00
_cell.angle_beta   90.00
_cell.angle_gamma   90.00
#
_symmetry.space_group_name_H-M   'P 1'
#
loop_
_entity.id
_entity.type
_entity.pdbx_description
1 polymer ?
#
loop_
_entity_poly.entity_id
_entity_poly.type
_entity_poly.pdbx_seq_one_letter_code
_entity_poly.pdbx_strand_id
1 'polypeptide(L)' 'HAAYSPDCAPSDYRLFRSMAHALADECFNFCEDEDVEKWVSDWIASKDESFFRRGIRLLTERWKK' A
#
# COMPACT_ATOMS: atom_id res chain seq x y z
N HIS A 1 -9.48 -14.45 8.39
CA HIS A 1 -8.71 -13.30 8.91
C HIS A 1 -9.15 -13.08 10.35
N ALA A 2 -8.25 -12.96 11.31
CA ALA A 2 -8.64 -12.60 12.68
C ALA A 2 -9.23 -11.18 12.68
N ALA A 3 -10.22 -10.92 13.53
CA ALA A 3 -10.80 -9.58 13.66
C ALA A 3 -9.71 -8.59 14.11
N TYR A 4 -9.77 -7.35 13.61
CA TYR A 4 -8.88 -6.25 14.00
C TYR A 4 -7.37 -6.53 13.89
N SER A 5 -6.94 -7.30 12.89
CA SER A 5 -5.52 -7.66 12.69
C SER A 5 -4.89 -7.01 11.46
N PRO A 6 -4.85 -5.67 11.33
CA PRO A 6 -4.26 -5.00 10.15
C PRO A 6 -2.79 -5.36 9.96
N ASP A 7 -2.08 -5.73 11.04
CA ASP A 7 -0.71 -6.24 10.98
C ASP A 7 -0.57 -7.59 10.26
N CYS A 8 -1.66 -8.33 10.08
CA CYS A 8 -1.72 -9.57 9.32
C CYS A 8 -2.23 -9.38 7.87
N ALA A 9 -2.57 -8.15 7.47
CA ALA A 9 -3.06 -7.83 6.12
C ALA A 9 -1.95 -7.18 5.27
N PRO A 10 -1.44 -7.83 4.21
CA PRO A 10 -0.38 -7.27 3.36
C PRO A 10 -0.74 -5.93 2.71
N SER A 11 -2.02 -5.69 2.45
CA SER A 11 -2.53 -4.39 2.01
C SER A 11 -2.21 -3.30 3.03
N ASP A 12 -2.57 -3.53 4.29
CA ASP A 12 -2.57 -2.50 5.33
C ASP A 12 -1.16 -2.23 5.82
N TYR A 13 -0.38 -3.28 6.15
CA TYR A 13 0.96 -3.06 6.73
C TYR A 13 2.03 -2.67 5.71
N ARG A 14 1.80 -2.88 4.41
CA ARG A 14 2.81 -2.63 3.36
C ARG A 14 2.33 -1.71 2.26
N LEU A 15 1.24 -2.07 1.56
CA LEU A 15 0.80 -1.33 0.38
C LEU A 15 0.29 0.06 0.78
N PHE A 16 -0.77 0.13 1.57
CA PHE A 16 -1.37 1.37 2.04
C PHE A 16 -0.44 2.15 2.93
N ARG A 17 0.37 1.48 3.77
CA ARG A 17 1.41 2.16 4.55
C ARG A 17 2.40 2.89 3.64
N SER A 18 2.91 2.24 2.61
CA SER A 18 3.85 2.87 1.67
C SER A 18 3.18 3.96 0.83
N MET A 19 1.91 3.77 0.48
CA MET A 19 1.13 4.74 -0.28
C MET A 19 0.85 6.00 0.55
N ALA A 20 0.48 5.85 1.82
CA ALA A 20 0.28 6.97 2.75
C ALA A 20 1.54 7.82 2.91
N HIS A 21 2.73 7.20 2.91
CA HIS A 21 3.99 7.96 2.91
C HIS A 21 4.18 8.77 1.62
N ALA A 22 3.88 8.19 0.45
CA ALA A 22 3.97 8.92 -0.82
C ALA A 22 2.92 10.04 -0.94
N LEU A 23 1.71 9.78 -0.45
CA LEU A 23 0.63 10.77 -0.39
C LEU A 23 0.93 11.93 0.56
N ALA A 24 1.72 11.71 1.61
CA ALA A 24 2.06 12.78 2.55
C ALA A 24 2.92 13.89 1.93
N ASP A 25 3.68 13.56 0.87
CA ASP A 25 4.49 14.51 0.11
C ASP A 25 3.74 15.11 -1.09
N GLU A 26 2.52 14.64 -1.39
CA GLU A 26 1.75 15.04 -2.56
C GLU A 26 0.55 15.93 -2.16
N CYS A 27 0.52 17.17 -2.65
CA CYS A 27 -0.65 18.04 -2.52
C CYS A 27 -1.49 17.96 -3.80
N PHE A 28 -2.47 17.05 -3.84
CA PHE A 28 -3.45 17.09 -4.92
C PHE A 28 -4.37 18.28 -4.70
N ASN A 29 -4.62 19.04 -5.77
CA ASN A 29 -5.88 19.73 -5.88
C ASN A 29 -6.92 18.67 -6.22
N PHE A 30 -7.47 18.00 -5.21
CA PHE A 30 -8.50 16.95 -5.31
C PHE A 30 -9.84 17.54 -5.82
N CYS A 31 -9.84 18.18 -6.99
CA CYS A 31 -11.05 18.71 -7.61
C CYS A 31 -11.75 17.65 -8.48
N GLU A 32 -11.04 16.60 -8.91
CA GLU A 32 -11.54 15.58 -9.83
C GLU A 32 -11.11 14.18 -9.36
N ASP A 33 -12.04 13.21 -9.37
CA ASP A 33 -11.76 11.81 -9.01
C ASP A 33 -10.78 11.13 -9.99
N GLU A 34 -10.75 11.59 -11.25
CA GLU A 34 -9.87 11.06 -12.29
C GLU A 34 -8.37 11.25 -11.98
N ASP A 35 -8.01 12.38 -11.34
CA ASP A 35 -6.62 12.67 -10.96
C ASP A 35 -6.13 11.70 -9.87
N VAL A 36 -7.02 11.32 -8.95
CA VAL A 36 -6.73 10.35 -7.88
C VAL A 36 -6.55 8.96 -8.47
N GLU A 37 -7.46 8.53 -9.36
CA GLU A 37 -7.38 7.22 -10.01
C GLU A 37 -6.09 7.08 -10.83
N LYS A 38 -5.73 8.12 -11.58
CA LYS A 38 -4.50 8.16 -12.35
C LYS A 38 -3.27 8.07 -11.46
N TRP A 39 -3.19 8.88 -10.40
CA TRP A 39 -2.05 8.83 -9.49
C TRP A 39 -1.91 7.45 -8.82
N VAL A 40 -3.02 6.86 -8.36
CA VAL A 40 -2.99 5.51 -7.76
C VAL A 40 -2.47 4.49 -8.77
N SER A 41 -2.95 4.56 -10.02
CA SER A 41 -2.53 3.66 -11.10
C SER A 41 -1.03 3.81 -11.40
N ASP A 42 -0.56 5.04 -11.57
CA ASP A 42 0.85 5.36 -11.84
C ASP A 42 1.73 4.94 -10.66
N TRP A 43 1.28 5.18 -9.43
CA TRP A 43 2.01 4.80 -8.22
C TRP A 43 2.14 3.29 -8.09
N ILE A 44 1.09 2.52 -8.37
CA ILE A 44 1.15 1.05 -8.37
C ILE A 44 2.08 0.56 -9.48
N ALA A 45 1.96 1.11 -10.69
CA ALA A 45 2.80 0.76 -11.83
C ALA A 45 4.30 1.08 -11.59
N SER A 46 4.61 2.10 -10.79
CA SER A 46 5.99 2.45 -10.42
C SER A 46 6.67 1.43 -9.50
N LYS A 47 5.91 0.52 -8.87
CA LYS A 47 6.46 -0.46 -7.91
C LYS A 47 6.90 -1.72 -8.62
N ASP A 48 8.13 -2.14 -8.34
CA ASP A 48 8.68 -3.40 -8.84
C ASP A 48 7.94 -4.63 -8.26
N GLU A 49 7.91 -5.73 -9.01
CA GLU A 49 7.30 -6.99 -8.56
C GLU A 49 7.84 -7.46 -7.20
N SER A 50 9.14 -7.23 -6.94
CA SER A 50 9.78 -7.58 -5.68
C SER A 50 9.19 -6.83 -4.47
N PHE A 51 8.62 -5.64 -4.67
CA PHE A 51 7.93 -4.89 -3.62
C PHE A 51 6.72 -5.68 -3.11
N PHE A 52 5.86 -6.14 -4.01
CA PHE A 52 4.67 -6.93 -3.69
C PHE A 52 5.05 -8.30 -3.12
N ARG A 53 6.00 -8.98 -3.78
CA ARG A 53 6.51 -10.29 -3.32
C ARG A 53 7.08 -10.22 -1.91
N ARG A 54 7.82 -9.15 -1.59
CA ARG A 54 8.35 -8.93 -0.24
C ARG A 54 7.25 -8.63 0.76
N GLY A 55 6.23 -7.85 0.36
CA GLY A 55 5.03 -7.64 1.15
C GLY A 55 4.41 -8.96 1.60
N ILE A 56 4.18 -9.89 0.68
CA ILE A 56 3.60 -11.21 0.97
C ILE A 56 4.54 -12.08 1.83
N ARG A 57 5.84 -12.12 1.54
CA ARG A 57 6.80 -12.95 2.31
C ARG A 57 6.88 -12.58 3.79
N LEU A 58 6.72 -11.29 4.11
CA LEU A 58 6.71 -10.82 5.50
C LEU A 58 5.53 -11.35 6.32
N LEU A 59 4.49 -11.89 5.66
CA LEU A 59 3.36 -12.49 6.34
C LEU A 59 3.79 -13.67 7.24
N THR A 60 4.73 -14.50 6.76
CA THR A 60 5.25 -15.66 7.50
C THR A 60 6.00 -15.25 8.78
N GLU A 61 6.63 -14.07 8.78
CA GLU A 61 7.28 -13.52 9.98
C GLU A 61 6.27 -12.90 10.93
N ARG A 62 5.26 -12.20 10.37
CA ARG A 62 4.20 -11.53 11.13
C ARG A 62 3.24 -12.49 11.82
N TRP A 63 2.96 -13.66 11.22
CA TRP A 63 2.14 -14.71 11.84
C TRP A 63 2.83 -15.43 13.01
N LYS A 64 4.16 -15.34 13.12
CA LYS A 64 4.94 -15.93 14.21
C LYS A 64 5.11 -15.00 15.41
N LYS A 65 4.78 -13.72 15.25
CA LYS A 65 4.76 -12.72 16.31
C LYS A 65 3.39 -12.70 16.97
#